data_AF-A0A8J3WGT4-F1
#
_entry.id   AF-A0A8J3WGT4-F1
#
_cell.length_a   1.000
_cell.length_b   1.000
_cell.length_c   1.000
_cell.angle_alpha   90.00
_cell.angle_beta   90.00
_cell.angle_gamma   90.00
#
_symmetry.space_group_name_H-M   'P 1'
#
loop_
_entity.id
_entity.type
_entity.pdbx_description
1 polymer ?
#
loop_
_entity_poly.entity_id
_entity_poly.type
_entity_poly.pdbx_seq_one_letter_code
_entity_poly.pdbx_strand_id
1 'polypeptide(L)'
;MGRAKAQQRHVKKKQRRQKRQEAHRNSSPRSPVERSSISLLTRLPSPISPVAYDRLAPRFRLIPIDWQEPPTVEHLVSALQLGDEDGTPVNGVIWTAEEFLSLPWVQEMGVHREGEPDERDLIIERYGDRIPADLAVLDMESRFFGGIAVSNADLIIEKEHILGFAGVSDLRQALILMHRDGWIVPLANGMIVAPGLFLERIDPRTGLHHEQE
;
A
#
# COMPACT_ATOMS: atom_id res chain seq x y z
N MET A 1 -46.51 34.37 -45.82
CA MET A 1 -46.35 33.06 -46.50
C MET A 1 -46.35 31.89 -45.49
N GLY A 2 -47.48 31.63 -44.83
CA GLY A 2 -47.61 30.60 -43.80
C GLY A 2 -48.93 29.85 -43.94
N ARG A 3 -48.85 28.52 -44.19
CA ARG A 3 -49.86 27.47 -43.88
C ARG A 3 -49.52 26.12 -44.55
N ALA A 4 -48.86 26.10 -45.70
CA ALA A 4 -48.52 24.84 -46.41
C ALA A 4 -47.34 24.05 -45.80
N LYS A 5 -46.44 24.71 -45.06
CA LYS A 5 -45.29 24.06 -44.37
C LYS A 5 -45.69 23.22 -43.14
N ALA A 6 -46.95 23.25 -42.68
CA ALA A 6 -47.40 22.59 -41.46
C ALA A 6 -48.05 21.22 -41.66
N GLN A 7 -48.73 20.96 -42.79
CA GLN A 7 -49.42 19.67 -43.03
C GLN A 7 -48.46 18.53 -43.41
N GLN A 8 -47.36 18.80 -44.10
CA GLN A 8 -46.37 17.78 -44.45
C GLN A 8 -45.49 17.29 -43.27
N ARG A 9 -45.53 18.00 -42.13
CA ARG A 9 -44.94 17.54 -40.85
C ARG A 9 -45.67 16.34 -40.23
N HIS A 10 -46.92 16.04 -40.59
CA HIS A 10 -47.67 14.95 -39.94
C HIS A 10 -47.57 13.58 -40.62
N VAL A 11 -47.46 13.53 -41.96
CA VAL A 11 -47.48 12.26 -42.71
C VAL A 11 -46.16 11.48 -42.59
N LYS A 12 -45.01 12.16 -42.71
CA LYS A 12 -43.68 11.53 -42.57
C LYS A 12 -43.37 11.03 -41.15
N LYS A 13 -43.95 11.66 -40.12
CA LYS A 13 -43.76 11.26 -38.71
C LYS A 13 -44.60 10.02 -38.34
N LYS A 14 -45.76 9.83 -38.99
CA LYS A 14 -46.65 8.66 -38.80
C LYS A 14 -46.05 7.38 -39.41
N GLN A 15 -45.44 7.47 -40.60
CA GLN A 15 -44.79 6.33 -41.26
C GLN A 15 -43.53 5.81 -40.54
N ARG A 16 -42.75 6.68 -39.89
CA ARG A 16 -41.58 6.25 -39.09
C ARG A 16 -41.96 5.54 -37.78
N ARG A 17 -43.14 5.84 -37.20
CA ARG A 17 -43.63 5.18 -35.98
C ARG A 17 -44.14 3.76 -36.25
N GLN A 18 -44.76 3.51 -37.42
CA GLN A 18 -45.18 2.16 -37.83
C GLN A 18 -43.98 1.22 -38.07
N LYS A 19 -42.92 1.70 -38.73
CA LYS A 19 -41.69 0.90 -38.94
C LYS A 19 -40.95 0.49 -37.66
N ARG A 20 -41.12 1.22 -36.55
CA ARG A 20 -40.53 0.86 -35.23
C ARG A 20 -41.38 -0.12 -34.43
N GLN A 21 -42.68 -0.21 -34.70
CA GLN A 21 -43.57 -1.17 -34.02
C GLN A 21 -43.50 -2.58 -34.63
N GLU A 22 -43.21 -2.70 -35.94
CA GLU A 22 -42.97 -4.01 -36.57
C GLU A 22 -41.63 -4.64 -36.16
N ALA A 23 -40.59 -3.83 -35.92
CA ALA A 23 -39.29 -4.34 -35.46
C ALA A 23 -39.33 -4.88 -34.01
N HIS A 24 -40.25 -4.40 -33.18
CA HIS A 24 -40.47 -4.88 -31.81
C HIS A 24 -41.35 -6.14 -31.73
N ARG A 25 -42.02 -6.55 -32.81
CA ARG A 25 -42.92 -7.72 -32.82
C ARG A 25 -42.22 -9.05 -33.13
N ASN A 26 -40.99 -9.01 -33.66
CA ASN A 26 -40.28 -10.19 -34.15
C ASN A 26 -39.06 -10.61 -33.31
N SER A 27 -38.91 -10.14 -32.06
CA SER A 27 -37.81 -10.60 -31.19
C SER A 27 -38.29 -11.05 -29.81
N SER A 28 -38.46 -12.36 -29.67
CA SER A 28 -38.39 -13.14 -28.41
C SER A 28 -38.44 -14.63 -28.76
N PRO A 29 -37.83 -15.55 -27.98
CA PRO A 29 -37.83 -15.50 -26.50
C PRO A 29 -36.58 -16.00 -25.72
N ARG A 30 -36.52 -15.54 -24.46
CA ARG A 30 -36.13 -16.23 -23.20
C ARG A 30 -34.69 -16.74 -22.97
N SER A 31 -34.07 -16.22 -21.90
CA SER A 31 -33.63 -17.03 -20.74
C SER A 31 -33.44 -16.13 -19.49
N PRO A 32 -33.85 -16.56 -18.28
CA PRO A 32 -33.70 -15.79 -17.06
C PRO A 32 -32.35 -16.08 -16.40
N VAL A 33 -31.50 -15.06 -16.26
CA VAL A 33 -30.32 -15.11 -15.40
C VAL A 33 -30.69 -14.51 -14.05
N GLU A 34 -31.20 -15.35 -13.15
CA GLU A 34 -31.15 -15.10 -11.72
C GLU A 34 -30.59 -16.37 -11.06
N ARG A 35 -29.26 -16.44 -10.96
CA ARG A 35 -28.59 -17.25 -9.95
C ARG A 35 -27.79 -16.31 -9.07
N SER A 36 -28.37 -16.06 -7.91
CA SER A 36 -27.74 -15.54 -6.71
C SER A 36 -26.36 -16.18 -6.54
N SER A 37 -25.32 -15.41 -6.80
CA SER A 37 -23.97 -15.67 -6.34
C SER A 37 -23.58 -14.45 -5.52
N ILE A 38 -23.57 -14.63 -4.21
CA ILE A 38 -23.06 -13.66 -3.25
C ILE A 38 -21.58 -13.51 -3.54
N SER A 39 -21.20 -12.51 -4.33
CA SER A 39 -19.81 -12.07 -4.45
C SER A 39 -19.46 -11.22 -3.23
N LEU A 40 -19.11 -11.88 -2.13
CA LEU A 40 -18.52 -11.29 -0.92
C LEU A 40 -17.01 -11.01 -1.08
N LEU A 41 -16.56 -10.72 -2.30
CA LEU A 41 -15.18 -10.38 -2.62
C LEU A 41 -15.22 -9.29 -3.68
N THR A 42 -15.06 -8.03 -3.27
CA THR A 42 -14.46 -6.90 -4.01
C THR A 42 -15.04 -5.56 -3.53
N ARG A 43 -14.48 -5.05 -2.44
CA ARG A 43 -14.12 -3.63 -2.35
C ARG A 43 -12.83 -3.55 -1.57
N LEU A 44 -11.71 -3.65 -2.28
CA LEU A 44 -10.46 -3.06 -1.81
C LEU A 44 -10.80 -1.59 -1.47
N PRO A 45 -10.60 -1.11 -0.24
CA PRO A 45 -10.74 0.30 0.03
C PRO A 45 -9.67 1.02 -0.81
N SER A 46 -10.11 2.02 -1.57
CA SER A 46 -9.19 2.88 -2.33
C SER A 46 -8.10 3.43 -1.39
N PRO A 47 -6.87 3.65 -1.89
CA PRO A 47 -5.80 4.21 -1.07
C PRO A 47 -6.29 5.48 -0.40
N ILE A 48 -6.24 5.50 0.93
CA ILE A 48 -6.64 6.66 1.73
C ILE A 48 -5.73 7.81 1.28
N SER A 49 -6.32 8.95 0.90
CA SER A 49 -5.55 10.14 0.56
C SER A 49 -4.59 10.46 1.71
N PRO A 50 -3.31 10.78 1.46
CA PRO A 50 -2.32 11.06 2.50
C PRO A 50 -2.82 12.08 3.55
N VAL A 51 -3.56 13.09 3.09
CA VAL A 51 -4.17 14.15 3.92
C VAL A 51 -5.26 13.63 4.88
N ALA A 52 -5.98 12.58 4.49
CA ALA A 52 -6.98 11.95 5.34
C ALA A 52 -6.35 11.02 6.40
N TYR A 53 -5.15 10.50 6.13
CA TYR A 53 -4.43 9.57 7.01
C TYR A 53 -3.57 10.29 8.07
N ASP A 54 -2.95 11.45 7.77
CA ASP A 54 -2.29 12.33 8.75
C ASP A 54 -3.21 12.67 9.96
N ARG A 55 -4.52 12.81 9.70
CA ARG A 55 -5.53 13.08 10.74
C ARG A 55 -5.87 11.86 11.60
N LEU A 56 -5.49 10.67 11.14
CA LEU A 56 -5.79 9.39 11.74
C LEU A 56 -4.58 8.78 12.47
N ALA A 57 -3.34 9.15 12.11
CA ALA A 57 -2.11 8.66 12.74
C ALA A 57 -2.11 8.65 14.29
N PRO A 58 -2.54 9.70 15.01
CA PRO A 58 -2.60 9.66 16.48
C PRO A 58 -3.68 8.71 17.04
N ARG A 59 -4.48 8.07 16.18
CA ARG A 59 -5.49 7.08 16.54
C ARG A 59 -5.02 5.66 16.30
N PHE A 60 -3.75 5.45 15.95
CA PHE A 60 -3.18 4.12 15.79
C PHE A 60 -1.86 4.00 16.54
N ARG A 61 -1.53 2.79 16.97
CA ARG A 61 -0.22 2.44 17.54
C ARG A 61 0.19 1.06 17.08
N LEU A 62 1.49 0.84 17.00
CA LEU A 62 2.01 -0.51 16.83
C LEU A 62 2.01 -1.22 18.19
N ILE A 63 1.58 -2.47 18.16
CA ILE A 63 1.64 -3.38 19.29
C ILE A 63 2.23 -4.72 18.84
N PRO A 64 2.91 -5.46 19.72
CA PRO A 64 3.26 -6.86 19.46
C PRO A 64 2.00 -7.71 19.30
N ILE A 65 2.05 -8.70 18.41
CA ILE A 65 0.99 -9.70 18.28
C ILE A 65 1.10 -10.70 19.44
N ASP A 66 0.01 -10.88 20.17
CA ASP A 66 -0.11 -11.87 21.25
C ASP A 66 -0.71 -13.21 20.73
N TRP A 67 -0.18 -13.71 19.62
CA TRP A 67 -0.60 -15.00 19.03
C TRP A 67 0.46 -16.06 19.34
N GLN A 68 0.00 -17.29 19.56
CA GLN A 68 0.90 -18.44 19.72
C GLN A 68 1.81 -18.63 18.49
N GLU A 69 1.34 -18.27 17.30
CA GLU A 69 2.13 -18.27 16.05
C GLU A 69 1.85 -16.97 15.26
N PRO A 70 2.73 -15.96 15.32
CA PRO A 70 2.61 -14.78 14.48
C PRO A 70 2.81 -15.14 13.00
N PRO A 71 2.29 -14.34 12.05
CA PRO A 71 2.56 -14.54 10.62
C PRO A 71 4.07 -14.58 10.34
N THR A 72 4.48 -15.36 9.35
CA THR A 72 5.89 -15.38 8.93
C THR A 72 6.15 -14.25 7.93
N VAL A 73 7.43 -14.03 7.60
CA VAL A 73 7.81 -13.09 6.53
C VAL A 73 7.20 -13.53 5.20
N GLU A 74 7.21 -14.83 4.91
CA GLU A 74 6.64 -15.40 3.67
C GLU A 74 5.14 -15.16 3.57
N HIS A 75 4.42 -15.22 4.69
CA HIS A 75 2.99 -14.89 4.73
C HIS A 75 2.75 -13.43 4.35
N LEU A 76 3.55 -12.49 4.87
CA LEU A 76 3.45 -11.08 4.52
C LEU A 76 3.84 -10.81 3.07
N VAL A 77 4.95 -11.37 2.61
CA VAL A 77 5.42 -11.28 1.21
C VAL A 77 4.34 -11.76 0.24
N SER A 78 3.72 -12.91 0.55
CA SER A 78 2.61 -13.46 -0.24
C SER A 78 1.38 -12.55 -0.24
N ALA A 79 1.03 -11.97 0.92
CA ALA A 79 -0.11 -11.04 1.02
C ALA A 79 0.13 -9.76 0.21
N LEU A 80 1.38 -9.30 0.13
CA LEU A 80 1.80 -8.16 -0.67
C LEU A 80 1.95 -8.48 -2.17
N GLN A 81 1.79 -9.75 -2.56
CA GLN A 81 1.94 -10.22 -3.95
C GLN A 81 3.31 -9.89 -4.55
N LEU A 82 4.35 -9.90 -3.71
CA LEU A 82 5.73 -9.71 -4.16
C LEU A 82 6.24 -10.99 -4.81
N GLY A 83 7.07 -10.85 -5.85
CA GLY A 83 7.77 -11.99 -6.45
C GLY A 83 8.84 -12.56 -5.52
N ASP A 84 9.30 -13.79 -5.80
CA ASP A 84 10.26 -14.51 -4.97
C ASP A 84 11.56 -13.71 -4.73
N GLU A 85 12.08 -13.04 -5.75
CA GLU A 85 13.31 -12.24 -5.64
C GLU A 85 13.08 -10.96 -4.83
N ASP A 86 11.98 -10.23 -5.09
CA ASP A 86 11.64 -8.97 -4.41
C ASP A 86 11.30 -9.18 -2.92
N GLY A 87 10.67 -10.31 -2.61
CA GLY A 87 10.23 -10.70 -1.28
C GLY A 87 11.30 -11.31 -0.40
N THR A 88 12.54 -11.45 -0.88
CA THR A 88 13.60 -12.13 -0.13
C THR A 88 14.16 -11.25 0.99
N PRO A 89 14.24 -11.73 2.25
CA PRO A 89 14.92 -11.03 3.33
C PRO A 89 16.41 -10.81 3.02
N VAL A 90 16.93 -9.63 3.35
CA VAL A 90 18.34 -9.28 3.07
C VAL A 90 19.24 -9.25 4.31
N ASN A 91 18.80 -9.80 5.44
CA ASN A 91 19.62 -9.92 6.65
C ASN A 91 20.92 -10.68 6.37
N GLY A 92 22.06 -10.06 6.67
CA GLY A 92 23.38 -10.66 6.46
C GLY A 92 23.85 -10.73 5.00
N VAL A 93 23.06 -10.21 4.05
CA VAL A 93 23.48 -10.02 2.66
C VAL A 93 24.41 -8.81 2.57
N ILE A 94 25.46 -8.91 1.75
CA ILE A 94 26.38 -7.81 1.47
C ILE A 94 26.27 -7.48 -0.02
N TRP A 95 26.04 -6.20 -0.32
CA TRP A 95 26.13 -5.64 -1.66
C TRP A 95 27.45 -4.91 -1.86
N THR A 96 27.93 -4.95 -3.09
CA THR A 96 28.87 -3.96 -3.61
C THR A 96 28.14 -2.65 -3.92
N ALA A 97 28.89 -1.56 -4.08
CA ALA A 97 28.31 -0.29 -4.52
C ALA A 97 27.63 -0.39 -5.90
N GLU A 98 28.20 -1.16 -6.83
CA GLU A 98 27.61 -1.37 -8.15
C GLU A 98 26.27 -2.11 -8.06
N GLU A 99 26.22 -3.21 -7.29
CA GLU A 99 24.97 -3.95 -7.05
C GLU A 99 23.91 -3.04 -6.42
N PHE A 100 24.23 -2.35 -5.33
CA PHE A 100 23.31 -1.43 -4.67
C PHE A 100 22.74 -0.36 -5.61
N LEU A 101 23.60 0.31 -6.38
CA LEU A 101 23.17 1.36 -7.33
C LEU A 101 22.40 0.82 -8.54
N SER A 102 22.53 -0.48 -8.83
CA SER A 102 21.78 -1.14 -9.92
C SER A 102 20.38 -1.59 -9.52
N LEU A 103 20.04 -1.59 -8.23
CA LEU A 103 18.71 -1.99 -7.75
C LEU A 103 17.63 -1.02 -8.29
N PRO A 104 16.53 -1.51 -8.88
CA PRO A 104 15.50 -0.66 -9.45
C PRO A 104 14.93 0.36 -8.46
N TRP A 105 14.61 -0.08 -7.24
CA TRP A 105 14.05 0.79 -6.21
C TRP A 105 15.04 1.87 -5.75
N VAL A 106 16.35 1.63 -5.79
CA VAL A 106 17.39 2.63 -5.47
C VAL A 106 17.49 3.71 -6.56
N GLN A 107 17.21 3.35 -7.81
CA GLN A 107 17.19 4.29 -8.93
C GLN A 107 15.90 5.12 -8.94
N GLU A 108 14.78 4.50 -8.56
CA GLU A 108 13.45 5.12 -8.51
C GLU A 108 13.25 6.02 -7.28
N MET A 109 13.88 5.68 -6.16
CA MET A 109 13.85 6.49 -4.94
C MET A 109 14.70 7.76 -5.09
N GLY A 110 14.03 8.86 -5.41
CA GLY A 110 14.51 10.22 -5.15
C GLY A 110 14.65 11.12 -6.37
N VAL A 111 13.77 12.12 -6.46
CA VAL A 111 14.13 13.42 -7.04
C VAL A 111 14.78 14.22 -5.89
N HIS A 112 16.03 14.62 -6.07
CA HIS A 112 16.77 15.38 -5.08
C HIS A 112 15.99 16.63 -4.63
N ARG A 113 15.96 16.91 -3.32
CA ARG A 113 15.74 18.28 -2.87
C ARG A 113 17.03 19.05 -3.14
N GLU A 114 16.92 20.19 -3.82
CA GLU A 114 18.10 21.01 -4.14
C GLU A 114 18.91 21.33 -2.88
N GLY A 115 20.20 21.01 -2.91
CA GLY A 115 21.15 21.35 -1.85
C GLY A 115 21.34 20.30 -0.75
N GLU A 116 20.66 19.15 -0.81
CA GLU A 116 20.89 18.04 0.12
C GLU A 116 21.78 16.95 -0.52
N PRO A 117 22.68 16.31 0.24
CA PRO A 117 23.49 15.20 -0.25
C PRO A 117 22.62 14.00 -0.63
N ASP A 118 23.04 13.26 -1.66
CA ASP A 118 22.39 12.03 -2.08
C ASP A 118 22.62 10.94 -1.02
N GLU A 119 21.54 10.33 -0.52
CA GLU A 119 21.65 9.27 0.49
C GLU A 119 22.42 8.06 -0.04
N ARG A 120 22.38 7.80 -1.35
CA ARG A 120 23.14 6.72 -1.98
C ARG A 120 24.64 6.92 -1.84
N ASP A 121 25.09 8.16 -2.07
CA ASP A 121 26.50 8.53 -1.91
C ASP A 121 26.92 8.41 -0.43
N LEU A 122 26.05 8.85 0.50
CA LEU A 122 26.31 8.73 1.93
C LEU A 122 26.40 7.29 2.42
N ILE A 123 25.57 6.39 1.89
CA ILE A 123 25.61 4.95 2.19
C ILE A 123 26.93 4.35 1.70
N ILE A 124 27.34 4.68 0.46
CA ILE A 124 28.61 4.22 -0.11
C ILE A 124 29.79 4.76 0.70
N GLU A 125 29.78 6.03 1.09
CA GLU A 125 30.82 6.62 1.94
C GLU A 125 30.89 5.93 3.31
N ARG A 126 29.73 5.58 3.88
CA ARG A 126 29.62 4.98 5.21
C ARG A 126 30.12 3.54 5.26
N TYR A 127 29.78 2.72 4.27
CA TYR A 127 30.05 1.28 4.29
C TYR A 127 31.17 0.83 3.33
N GLY A 128 31.57 1.69 2.38
CA GLY A 128 32.59 1.39 1.37
C GLY A 128 32.14 0.28 0.41
N ASP A 129 33.08 -0.59 0.04
CA ASP A 129 32.85 -1.66 -0.95
C ASP A 129 31.96 -2.82 -0.44
N ARG A 130 31.62 -2.83 0.84
CA ARG A 130 30.88 -3.92 1.50
C ARG A 130 29.70 -3.34 2.26
N ILE A 131 28.62 -3.11 1.54
CA ILE A 131 27.39 -2.49 2.04
C ILE A 131 26.49 -3.58 2.64
N PRO A 132 26.20 -3.57 3.95
CA PRO A 132 25.19 -4.46 4.53
C PRO A 132 23.82 -4.11 3.96
N ALA A 133 23.20 -5.06 3.26
CA ALA A 133 21.99 -4.82 2.49
C ALA A 133 20.81 -4.40 3.37
N ASP A 134 20.66 -5.05 4.52
CA ASP A 134 19.68 -4.68 5.54
C ASP A 134 19.87 -3.23 6.02
N LEU A 135 21.09 -2.84 6.39
CA LEU A 135 21.36 -1.47 6.85
C LEU A 135 21.19 -0.42 5.74
N ALA A 136 21.52 -0.75 4.49
CA ALA A 136 21.30 0.15 3.36
C ALA A 136 19.80 0.39 3.10
N VAL A 137 18.96 -0.64 3.20
CA VAL A 137 17.50 -0.48 3.13
C VAL A 137 17.01 0.40 4.27
N LEU A 138 17.45 0.16 5.51
CA LEU A 138 17.04 0.99 6.66
C LEU A 138 17.51 2.45 6.53
N ASP A 139 18.71 2.69 6.01
CA ASP A 139 19.24 4.03 5.77
C ASP A 139 18.40 4.76 4.69
N MET A 140 18.11 4.10 3.57
CA MET A 140 17.24 4.64 2.52
C MET A 140 15.83 4.95 3.04
N GLU A 141 15.22 4.02 3.78
CA GLU A 141 13.89 4.18 4.38
C GLU A 141 13.87 5.25 5.48
N SER A 142 14.98 5.50 6.16
CA SER A 142 15.07 6.62 7.11
C SER A 142 14.95 7.99 6.42
N ARG A 143 15.29 8.05 5.12
CA ARG A 143 15.29 9.28 4.31
C ARG A 143 14.04 9.42 3.44
N PHE A 144 13.65 8.34 2.77
CA PHE A 144 12.58 8.27 1.79
C PHE A 144 11.47 7.30 2.24
N PHE A 145 11.10 7.41 3.51
CA PHE A 145 10.21 6.46 4.17
C PHE A 145 8.95 6.12 3.36
N GLY A 146 8.91 4.89 2.85
CA GLY A 146 7.80 4.31 2.09
C GLY A 146 6.78 3.58 2.97
N GLY A 147 7.15 3.31 4.23
CA GLY A 147 6.32 2.64 5.22
C GLY A 147 6.77 1.22 5.52
N ILE A 148 6.16 0.61 6.54
CA ILE A 148 6.37 -0.78 6.93
C ILE A 148 5.07 -1.56 6.72
N ALA A 149 5.14 -2.78 6.22
CA ALA A 149 4.00 -3.68 6.16
C ALA A 149 3.89 -4.51 7.45
N VAL A 150 2.69 -4.60 8.02
CA VAL A 150 2.38 -5.35 9.24
C VAL A 150 1.24 -6.34 9.02
N SER A 151 1.08 -7.26 9.96
CA SER A 151 0.20 -8.43 9.87
C SER A 151 -1.29 -8.17 9.63
N ASN A 152 -1.78 -6.96 9.90
CA ASN A 152 -3.21 -6.65 9.81
C ASN A 152 -3.52 -5.34 9.08
N ALA A 153 -2.51 -4.67 8.53
CA ALA A 153 -2.71 -3.37 7.93
C ALA A 153 -2.52 -3.45 6.42
N ASP A 154 -3.60 -3.11 5.70
CA ASP A 154 -3.56 -2.75 4.29
C ASP A 154 -2.94 -1.34 4.07
N LEU A 155 -2.29 -0.76 5.09
CA LEU A 155 -1.97 0.67 5.19
C LEU A 155 -0.48 0.92 5.34
N ILE A 156 -0.05 2.06 4.80
CA ILE A 156 1.29 2.64 4.98
C ILE A 156 1.43 3.03 6.45
N ILE A 157 2.34 2.39 7.17
CA ILE A 157 2.74 2.84 8.50
C ILE A 157 3.47 4.17 8.34
N GLU A 158 2.99 5.22 9.01
CA GLU A 158 3.71 6.49 9.15
C GLU A 158 4.86 6.41 10.17
N LYS A 159 5.85 7.30 10.01
CA LYS A 159 7.06 7.33 10.85
C LYS A 159 6.73 7.51 12.33
N GLU A 160 5.66 8.24 12.65
CA GLU A 160 5.21 8.52 14.01
C GLU A 160 4.88 7.24 14.79
N HIS A 161 4.32 6.23 14.13
CA HIS A 161 4.03 4.94 14.76
C HIS A 161 5.32 4.17 15.08
N ILE A 162 6.30 4.23 14.17
CA ILE A 162 7.63 3.61 14.34
C ILE A 162 8.36 4.26 15.52
N LEU A 163 8.40 5.59 15.53
CA LEU A 163 9.00 6.39 16.60
C LEU A 163 8.32 6.11 17.95
N GLY A 164 6.99 6.06 17.97
CA GLY A 164 6.21 5.76 19.17
C GLY A 164 6.46 4.36 19.72
N PHE A 165 6.57 3.36 18.85
CA PHE A 165 6.86 1.98 19.24
C PHE A 165 8.29 1.80 19.76
N ALA A 166 9.27 2.37 19.06
CA ALA A 166 10.67 2.29 19.44
C ALA A 166 11.03 3.18 20.64
N GLY A 167 10.18 4.15 20.99
CA GLY A 167 10.41 5.07 22.11
C GLY A 167 11.53 6.08 21.86
N VAL A 168 11.80 6.42 20.59
CA VAL A 168 12.86 7.37 20.19
C VAL A 168 12.31 8.42 19.22
N SER A 169 13.05 9.51 19.03
CA SER A 169 12.64 10.63 18.17
C SER A 169 13.29 10.63 16.77
N ASP A 170 14.29 9.78 16.55
CA ASP A 170 15.02 9.67 15.29
C ASP A 170 14.61 8.39 14.55
N LEU A 171 14.18 8.53 13.29
CA LEU A 171 13.62 7.40 12.52
C LEU A 171 14.69 6.37 12.20
N ARG A 172 15.89 6.81 11.84
CA ARG A 172 17.01 5.91 11.56
C ARG A 172 17.35 5.07 12.79
N GLN A 173 17.44 5.72 13.96
CA GLN A 173 17.64 5.03 15.23
C GLN A 173 16.50 4.06 15.56
N ALA A 174 15.24 4.45 15.34
CA ALA A 174 14.09 3.59 15.57
C ALA A 174 14.14 2.32 14.72
N LEU A 175 14.39 2.47 13.41
CA LEU A 175 14.51 1.36 12.47
C LEU A 175 15.65 0.41 12.85
N ILE A 176 16.83 0.94 13.21
CA ILE A 176 17.97 0.13 13.64
C ILE A 176 17.65 -0.65 14.93
N LEU A 177 17.01 -0.01 15.92
CA LEU A 177 16.61 -0.68 17.16
C LEU A 177 15.61 -1.80 16.89
N MET A 178 14.59 -1.52 16.10
CA MET A 178 13.56 -2.49 15.75
C MET A 178 14.13 -3.67 14.95
N HIS A 179 15.09 -3.42 14.05
CA HIS A 179 15.77 -4.47 13.29
C HIS A 179 16.63 -5.36 14.18
N ARG A 180 17.45 -4.75 15.05
CA ARG A 180 18.28 -5.45 16.02
C ARG A 180 17.45 -6.36 16.93
N ASP A 181 16.28 -5.87 17.36
CA ASP A 181 15.39 -6.58 18.27
C ASP A 181 14.46 -7.56 17.54
N GLY A 182 14.61 -7.73 16.22
CA GLY A 182 13.90 -8.72 15.40
C GLY A 182 12.45 -8.36 15.07
N TRP A 183 12.05 -7.11 15.28
CA TRP A 183 10.69 -6.65 14.99
C TRP A 183 10.42 -6.43 13.51
N ILE A 184 11.46 -6.06 12.75
CA ILE A 184 11.36 -5.73 11.34
C ILE A 184 12.38 -6.50 10.50
N VAL A 185 12.01 -6.76 9.25
CA VAL A 185 12.80 -7.50 8.27
C VAL A 185 12.84 -6.70 6.97
N PRO A 186 14.01 -6.17 6.57
CA PRO A 186 14.21 -5.54 5.28
C PRO A 186 14.21 -6.59 4.16
N LEU A 187 13.62 -6.24 3.02
CA LEU A 187 13.52 -7.08 1.83
C LEU A 187 14.39 -6.53 0.69
N ALA A 188 14.68 -7.38 -0.30
CA ALA A 188 15.55 -7.06 -1.43
C ALA A 188 15.03 -5.92 -2.30
N ASN A 189 13.71 -5.72 -2.33
CA ASN A 189 13.05 -4.63 -3.06
C ASN A 189 13.00 -3.29 -2.30
N GLY A 190 13.67 -3.18 -1.15
CA GLY A 190 13.68 -1.97 -0.34
C GLY A 190 12.51 -1.82 0.63
N MET A 191 11.54 -2.74 0.60
CA MET A 191 10.45 -2.73 1.58
C MET A 191 10.90 -3.26 2.94
N ILE A 192 10.17 -2.86 3.98
CA ILE A 192 10.32 -3.41 5.32
C ILE A 192 9.01 -4.09 5.74
N VAL A 193 9.12 -5.29 6.29
CA VAL A 193 7.99 -6.04 6.86
C VAL A 193 8.16 -6.27 8.34
N ALA A 194 7.06 -6.36 9.07
CA ALA A 194 7.02 -6.51 10.53
C ALA A 194 6.00 -7.58 10.94
N PRO A 195 6.33 -8.88 10.77
CA PRO A 195 5.42 -10.00 11.03
C PRO A 195 4.90 -10.07 12.47
N GLY A 196 5.74 -9.68 13.44
CA GLY A 196 5.37 -9.70 14.85
C GLY A 196 4.56 -8.51 15.32
N LEU A 197 4.26 -7.55 14.43
CA LEU A 197 3.60 -6.30 14.79
C LEU A 197 2.21 -6.18 14.18
N PHE A 198 1.37 -5.46 14.90
CA PHE A 198 -0.01 -5.17 14.56
C PHE A 198 -0.28 -3.67 14.72
N LEU A 199 -1.03 -3.08 13.79
CA LEU A 199 -1.50 -1.70 13.91
C LEU A 199 -2.86 -1.70 14.61
N GLU A 200 -2.87 -1.29 15.87
CA GLU A 200 -4.06 -1.20 16.72
C GLU A 200 -4.64 0.20 16.68
N ARG A 201 -5.97 0.31 16.57
CA ARG A 201 -6.67 1.59 16.71
C ARG A 201 -6.82 1.96 18.19
N ILE A 202 -6.33 3.13 18.56
CA ILE A 202 -6.54 3.76 19.86
C ILE A 202 -7.97 4.32 19.89
N ASP A 203 -8.80 3.85 20.83
CA ASP A 203 -10.09 4.50 21.10
C ASP A 203 -9.84 5.81 21.87
N PRO A 204 -10.23 6.97 21.31
CA PRO A 204 -10.05 8.26 21.98
C PRO A 204 -10.81 8.39 23.31
N ARG A 205 -11.70 7.47 23.67
CA ARG A 205 -12.44 7.45 24.95
C ARG A 205 -11.75 6.69 26.06
N THR A 206 -10.84 5.76 25.74
CA THR A 206 -10.18 4.88 26.72
C THR A 206 -8.68 5.10 26.70
N GLY A 207 -8.22 6.34 26.86
CA GLY A 207 -6.79 6.66 27.02
C GLY A 207 -6.15 6.06 28.29
N LEU A 208 -6.61 4.90 28.77
CA LEU A 208 -6.15 4.18 29.95
C LEU A 208 -6.08 2.68 29.65
N HIS A 209 -4.94 2.14 30.07
CA HIS A 209 -4.49 0.76 30.05
C HIS A 209 -5.59 -0.23 30.47
N HIS A 210 -5.76 -1.30 29.69
CA HIS A 210 -6.22 -2.56 30.26
C HIS A 210 -5.03 -3.19 31.00
N GLU A 211 -4.85 -2.81 32.26
CA GLU A 211 -4.26 -3.72 33.24
C GLU A 211 -5.31 -4.81 33.49
N GLN A 212 -4.98 -6.05 33.15
CA GLN A 212 -5.81 -7.21 33.47
C GLN A 212 -5.60 -7.57 34.95
N GLU A 213 -6.70 -7.65 35.68
CA GLU A 213 -6.82 -8.30 37.00
C GLU A 213 -6.60 -9.81 36.92
#